data_AF-A0A812T234-F1
#
_entry.id   AF-A0A812T234-F1
#
_cell.length_a   1.000
_cell.length_b   1.000
_cell.length_c   1.000
_cell.angle_alpha   90.00
_cell.angle_beta   90.00
_cell.angle_gamma   90.00
#
_symmetry.space_group_name_H-M   'P 1'
#
loop_
_entity.id
_entity.type
_entity.pdbx_description
1 polymer ?
#
loop_
_entity_poly.entity_id
_entity_poly.type
_entity_poly.pdbx_seq_one_letter_code
_entity_poly.pdbx_strand_id
1 'polypeptide(L)'
;MSMATGKESKKSSHDGERTVAIGASHGKVAGAHFPVNTITTSKYSWYSFLPLVTLEQFQKRANVYFTFITFLMYVGEHSTFIDSTVSWWSTAAVLIPMMGLSMVISGLDDLRRHQSDRQINSQQARVIRLGGKYGVYLDTVLWKNIHVGDIIVLKSSPEIAAN
;
A
#
# COMPACT_ATOMS: atom_id res chain seq x y z
N MET A 1 35.69 -16.94 -34.69
CA MET A 1 34.62 -15.98 -35.06
C MET A 1 33.45 -16.18 -34.10
N SER A 2 33.43 -15.44 -33.00
CA SER A 2 32.32 -15.46 -32.03
C SER A 2 31.98 -14.00 -31.75
N MET A 3 30.90 -13.52 -32.35
CA MET A 3 30.37 -12.18 -32.14
C MET A 3 29.49 -12.21 -30.88
N ALA A 4 29.99 -11.60 -29.81
CA ALA A 4 29.20 -11.24 -28.65
C ALA A 4 28.51 -9.90 -28.93
N THR A 5 27.22 -9.92 -29.24
CA THR A 5 26.40 -8.71 -29.36
C THR A 5 25.90 -8.33 -27.96
N GLY A 6 26.61 -7.40 -27.31
CA GLY A 6 26.19 -6.82 -26.05
C GLY A 6 24.92 -5.97 -26.24
N LYS A 7 23.85 -6.31 -25.52
CA LYS A 7 22.69 -5.43 -25.36
C LYS A 7 23.04 -4.35 -24.34
N GLU A 8 23.23 -3.13 -24.79
CA GLU A 8 23.25 -1.94 -23.93
C GLU A 8 21.89 -1.79 -23.23
N SER A 9 21.88 -2.01 -21.91
CA SER A 9 20.80 -1.57 -21.04
C SER A 9 20.99 -0.07 -20.78
N LYS A 10 20.26 0.76 -21.54
CA LYS A 10 20.25 2.20 -21.34
C LYS A 10 19.45 2.53 -20.08
N LYS A 11 20.19 2.76 -18.99
CA LYS A 11 19.73 3.25 -17.70
C LYS A 11 19.33 4.72 -17.87
N SER A 12 18.03 5.04 -17.97
CA SER A 12 17.55 6.42 -18.04
C SER A 12 17.59 7.08 -16.65
N SER A 13 18.68 7.81 -16.43
CA SER A 13 18.86 8.74 -15.32
C SER A 13 17.88 9.91 -15.42
N HIS A 14 17.35 10.31 -14.28
CA HIS A 14 16.49 11.48 -14.07
C HIS A 14 17.07 12.76 -14.68
N ASP A 15 16.30 13.40 -15.55
CA ASP A 15 16.31 14.86 -15.73
C ASP A 15 14.84 15.32 -15.72
N GLY A 16 14.55 16.50 -15.17
CA GLY A 16 13.24 16.91 -14.65
C GLY A 16 12.08 17.05 -15.66
N GLU A 17 12.24 16.63 -16.91
CA GLU A 17 11.27 16.81 -17.98
C GLU A 17 10.57 15.48 -18.33
N ARG A 18 9.23 15.50 -18.34
CA ARG A 18 8.40 14.35 -18.72
C ARG A 18 7.65 14.67 -20.01
N THR A 19 8.06 14.05 -21.11
CA THR A 19 7.34 14.14 -22.38
C THR A 19 6.24 13.06 -22.42
N VAL A 20 5.00 13.48 -22.63
CA VAL A 20 3.84 12.57 -22.73
C VAL A 20 3.19 12.73 -24.10
N ALA A 21 3.13 11.64 -24.87
CA ALA A 21 2.41 11.61 -26.14
C ALA A 21 0.91 11.45 -25.89
N ILE A 22 0.10 12.36 -26.42
CA ILE A 22 -1.36 12.32 -26.29
C ILE A 22 -1.93 11.25 -27.23
N GLY A 23 -2.83 10.40 -26.72
CA GLY A 23 -3.57 9.42 -27.53
C GLY A 23 -2.79 8.14 -27.88
N ALA A 24 -1.53 8.02 -27.46
CA ALA A 24 -0.68 6.87 -27.76
C ALA A 24 -0.73 5.75 -26.71
N SER A 25 -1.63 5.81 -25.71
CA SER A 25 -1.54 4.98 -24.50
C SER A 25 -1.63 3.46 -24.75
N HIS A 26 -2.22 3.04 -25.88
CA HIS A 26 -2.39 1.64 -26.25
C HIS A 26 -1.43 1.17 -27.37
N GLY A 27 -0.49 2.01 -27.80
CA GLY A 27 0.61 1.60 -28.69
C GLY A 27 1.74 0.93 -27.93
N LYS A 28 2.51 0.05 -28.60
CA LYS A 28 3.66 -0.72 -28.06
C LYS A 28 4.77 0.09 -27.36
N VAL A 29 4.65 1.42 -27.28
CA VAL A 29 5.69 2.37 -26.85
C VAL A 29 5.28 3.16 -25.59
N ALA A 30 3.99 3.24 -25.23
CA ALA A 30 3.54 4.19 -24.20
C ALA A 30 3.47 3.62 -22.76
N GLY A 31 3.42 2.30 -22.60
CA GLY A 31 3.20 1.68 -21.28
C GLY A 31 4.47 1.27 -20.51
N ALA A 32 5.66 1.36 -21.11
CA ALA A 32 6.84 0.70 -20.54
C ALA A 32 7.56 1.50 -19.42
N HIS A 33 7.26 2.79 -19.26
CA HIS A 33 8.04 3.66 -18.37
C HIS A 33 7.19 4.48 -17.37
N PHE A 34 5.86 4.36 -17.39
CA PHE A 34 5.00 5.10 -16.46
C PHE A 34 4.39 4.18 -15.40
N PRO A 35 4.26 4.64 -14.14
CA PRO A 35 3.58 3.88 -13.11
C PRO A 35 2.09 3.73 -13.45
N VAL A 36 1.50 2.63 -12.97
CA VAL A 36 0.07 2.35 -13.12
C VAL A 36 -0.74 3.31 -12.25
N ASN A 37 -1.93 3.71 -12.71
CA ASN A 37 -2.83 4.60 -11.97
C ASN A 37 -3.57 3.90 -10.80
N THR A 38 -2.86 3.12 -9.98
CA THR A 38 -3.44 2.46 -8.81
C THR A 38 -3.02 3.20 -7.54
N ILE A 39 -4.00 3.63 -6.75
CA ILE A 39 -3.78 4.23 -5.44
C ILE A 39 -3.74 3.12 -4.39
N THR A 40 -2.73 3.12 -3.53
CA THR A 40 -2.62 2.19 -2.40
C THR A 40 -2.14 2.96 -1.19
N THR A 41 -3.04 3.18 -0.25
CA THR A 41 -2.81 3.87 1.03
C THR A 41 -2.75 2.90 2.20
N SER A 42 -3.19 1.66 2.00
CA SER A 42 -3.02 0.59 2.96
C SER A 42 -1.55 0.20 3.13
N LYS A 43 -1.18 -0.09 4.38
CA LYS A 43 0.21 -0.33 4.79
C LYS A 43 0.50 -1.81 5.00
N TYR A 44 -0.49 -2.60 5.42
CA TYR A 44 -0.29 -4.00 5.77
C TYR A 44 -0.97 -4.93 4.76
N SER A 45 -0.31 -6.04 4.44
CA SER A 45 -0.93 -7.20 3.81
C SER A 45 -1.36 -8.21 4.87
N TRP A 46 -2.21 -9.16 4.51
CA TRP A 46 -2.73 -10.16 5.46
C TRP A 46 -1.62 -10.96 6.16
N TYR A 47 -0.52 -11.28 5.46
CA TYR A 47 0.62 -12.02 6.00
C TYR A 47 1.62 -11.12 6.73
N SER A 48 1.70 -9.84 6.34
CA SER A 48 2.66 -8.89 6.89
C SER A 48 2.11 -8.16 8.12
N PHE A 49 0.79 -8.21 8.34
CA PHE A 49 0.09 -7.54 9.43
C PHE A 49 0.67 -7.89 10.79
N LEU A 50 0.66 -9.18 11.16
CA LEU A 50 1.08 -9.60 12.49
C LEU A 50 2.56 -9.24 12.80
N PRO A 51 3.55 -9.60 11.95
CA PRO A 51 4.95 -9.28 12.26
C PRO A 51 5.23 -7.77 12.25
N LEU A 52 4.71 -6.99 11.29
CA LEU A 52 4.98 -5.56 11.24
C LEU A 52 4.29 -4.78 12.36
N VAL A 53 3.02 -5.07 12.64
CA VAL A 53 2.28 -4.38 13.71
C VAL A 53 2.88 -4.70 15.08
N THR A 54 3.33 -5.93 15.30
CA THR A 54 4.03 -6.30 16.54
C THR A 54 5.36 -5.57 16.68
N LEU A 55 6.15 -5.47 15.59
CA LEU A 55 7.39 -4.70 15.58
C LEU A 55 7.16 -3.20 15.85
N GLU A 56 6.09 -2.62 15.30
CA GLU A 56 5.69 -1.24 15.59
C GLU A 56 5.32 -1.03 17.05
N GLN A 57 4.68 -2.02 17.69
CA GLN A 57 4.45 -1.95 19.13
C GLN A 57 5.77 -2.00 19.91
N PHE A 58 6.79 -2.75 19.46
CA PHE A 58 8.12 -2.76 20.07
C PHE A 58 8.97 -1.52 19.75
N GLN A 59 8.55 -0.64 18.85
CA GLN A 59 9.22 0.67 18.72
C GLN A 59 8.82 1.63 19.84
N LYS A 60 7.72 1.35 20.55
CA LYS A 60 7.30 2.10 21.73
C LYS A 60 8.12 1.64 22.93
N ARG A 61 8.98 2.52 23.46
CA ARG A 61 9.90 2.24 24.58
C ARG A 61 9.20 1.57 25.79
N ALA A 62 7.98 1.99 26.11
CA ALA A 62 7.18 1.40 27.19
C ALA A 62 6.85 -0.08 26.95
N ASN A 63 6.43 -0.44 25.74
CA ASN A 63 6.06 -1.81 25.41
C ASN A 63 7.27 -2.76 25.43
N VAL A 64 8.45 -2.29 25.01
CA VAL A 64 9.70 -3.06 25.10
C VAL A 64 10.05 -3.38 26.54
N TYR A 65 10.00 -2.37 27.41
CA TYR A 65 10.32 -2.53 28.82
C TYR A 65 9.41 -3.58 29.48
N PHE A 66 8.08 -3.45 29.34
CA PHE A 66 7.15 -4.40 29.93
C PHE A 66 7.28 -5.80 29.35
N THR A 67 7.53 -5.92 28.04
CA THR A 67 7.74 -7.24 27.40
C THR A 67 9.01 -7.91 27.89
N PHE A 68 10.10 -7.15 28.01
CA PHE A 68 11.38 -7.67 28.49
C PHE A 68 11.30 -8.10 29.96
N ILE A 69 10.68 -7.29 30.81
CA ILE A 69 10.44 -7.64 32.22
C ILE A 69 9.55 -8.89 32.31
N THR A 70 8.45 -8.96 31.55
CA THR A 70 7.58 -10.14 31.52
C THR A 70 8.33 -11.39 31.07
N PHE A 71 9.23 -11.27 30.09
CA PHE A 71 10.08 -12.36 29.62
C PHE A 71 11.09 -12.82 30.69
N LEU A 72 11.74 -11.88 31.39
CA LEU A 72 12.63 -12.21 32.49
C LEU A 72 11.89 -12.91 33.65
N MET A 73 10.67 -12.44 33.97
CA MET A 73 9.83 -13.09 34.99
C MET A 73 9.40 -14.49 34.57
N TYR A 74 9.07 -14.70 33.29
CA TYR A 74 8.73 -16.02 32.76
C TYR A 74 9.89 -17.01 32.87
N VAL A 75 11.10 -16.58 32.51
CA VAL A 75 12.32 -17.39 32.64
C VAL A 75 12.69 -17.61 34.10
N GLY A 76 12.51 -16.62 34.98
CA GLY A 76 12.75 -16.78 36.42
C GLY A 76 11.81 -17.79 37.08
N GLU A 77 10.53 -17.82 36.70
CA GLU A 77 9.58 -18.82 37.22
C GLU A 77 9.89 -20.24 36.73
N HIS A 78 10.38 -20.39 35.48
CA HIS A 78 10.66 -21.69 34.88
C HIS A 78 12.11 -22.16 35.05
N SER A 79 13.01 -21.30 35.54
CA SER A 79 14.42 -21.62 35.71
C SER A 79 14.87 -21.38 37.14
N THR A 80 15.68 -22.29 37.68
CA THR A 80 16.17 -22.28 39.06
C THR A 80 17.20 -21.16 39.35
N PHE A 81 17.41 -20.24 38.41
CA PHE A 81 18.45 -19.20 38.48
C PHE A 81 17.96 -17.90 39.12
N ILE A 82 16.65 -17.63 39.13
CA ILE A 82 16.09 -16.35 39.59
C ILE A 82 14.78 -16.62 40.34
N ASP A 83 14.83 -16.64 41.67
CA ASP A 83 13.62 -16.76 42.50
C ASP A 83 12.77 -15.49 42.41
N SER A 84 11.69 -15.55 41.62
CA SER A 84 10.76 -14.44 41.45
C SER A 84 9.52 -14.66 42.32
N THR A 85 9.31 -13.79 43.30
CA THR A 85 8.09 -13.81 44.15
C THR A 85 6.82 -13.41 43.39
N VAL A 86 6.97 -12.76 42.23
CA VAL A 86 5.86 -12.22 41.44
C VAL A 86 5.65 -13.06 40.18
N SER A 87 4.43 -13.57 39.98
CA SER A 87 4.07 -14.38 38.81
C SER A 87 4.09 -13.56 37.51
N TRP A 88 4.73 -14.09 36.47
CA TRP A 88 4.78 -13.47 35.14
C TRP A 88 3.37 -13.22 34.56
N TRP A 89 2.41 -14.08 34.93
CA TRP A 89 1.02 -14.00 34.48
C TRP A 89 0.36 -12.65 34.79
N SER A 90 0.66 -12.06 35.96
CA SER A 90 0.06 -10.79 36.39
C SER A 90 0.39 -9.63 35.43
N THR A 91 1.63 -9.59 34.95
CA THR A 91 2.11 -8.54 34.05
C THR A 91 1.69 -8.83 32.61
N ALA A 92 1.73 -10.11 32.20
CA ALA A 92 1.23 -10.56 30.89
C ALA A 92 -0.28 -10.29 30.72
N ALA A 93 -1.08 -10.48 31.78
CA ALA A 93 -2.52 -10.25 31.78
C ALA A 93 -2.90 -8.79 31.47
N VAL A 94 -2.05 -7.82 31.80
CA VAL A 94 -2.26 -6.41 31.45
C VAL A 94 -1.68 -6.09 30.07
N LEU A 95 -0.48 -6.60 29.77
CA LEU A 95 0.26 -6.27 28.56
C LEU A 95 -0.39 -6.82 27.29
N ILE A 96 -0.81 -8.10 27.30
CA ILE A 96 -1.33 -8.79 26.12
C ILE A 96 -2.64 -8.14 25.62
N PRO A 97 -3.64 -7.87 26.46
CA PRO A 97 -4.86 -7.20 26.00
C PRO A 97 -4.61 -5.77 25.53
N MET A 98 -3.72 -5.01 26.20
CA MET A 98 -3.37 -3.64 25.80
C MET A 98 -2.72 -3.59 24.42
N MET A 99 -1.74 -4.47 24.18
CA MET A 99 -1.11 -4.61 22.86
C MET A 99 -2.12 -5.12 21.85
N GLY A 100 -2.89 -6.16 22.19
CA GLY A 100 -3.91 -6.75 21.32
C GLY A 100 -4.95 -5.74 20.85
N LEU A 101 -5.53 -4.96 21.76
CA LEU A 101 -6.50 -3.91 21.42
C LEU A 101 -5.88 -2.87 20.47
N SER A 102 -4.66 -2.44 20.74
CA SER A 102 -3.94 -1.50 19.89
C SER A 102 -3.73 -2.06 18.48
N MET A 103 -3.34 -3.34 18.37
CA MET A 103 -3.19 -4.01 17.07
C MET A 103 -4.51 -4.14 16.33
N VAL A 104 -5.60 -4.48 17.02
CA VAL A 104 -6.94 -4.58 16.42
C VAL A 104 -7.38 -3.23 15.85
N ILE A 105 -7.22 -2.13 16.59
CA ILE A 105 -7.56 -0.80 16.11
C ILE A 105 -6.75 -0.47 14.84
N SER A 106 -5.43 -0.69 14.85
CA SER A 106 -4.59 -0.47 13.67
C SER A 106 -5.00 -1.32 12.47
N GLY A 107 -5.42 -2.58 12.70
CA GLY A 107 -5.93 -3.45 11.64
C GLY A 107 -7.28 -3.01 11.07
N LEU A 108 -8.19 -2.54 11.91
CA LEU A 108 -9.48 -2.00 11.47
C LEU A 108 -9.30 -0.76 10.61
N ASP A 109 -8.39 0.14 11.00
CA ASP A 109 -8.08 1.33 10.22
C ASP A 109 -7.44 0.99 8.87
N ASP A 110 -6.53 0.01 8.84
CA ASP A 110 -5.94 -0.44 7.57
C ASP A 110 -6.98 -1.12 6.67
N LEU A 111 -7.91 -1.91 7.24
CA LEU A 111 -9.01 -2.52 6.48
C LEU A 111 -9.91 -1.47 5.83
N ARG A 112 -10.23 -0.39 6.56
CA ARG A 112 -10.98 0.74 6.00
C ARG A 112 -10.23 1.40 4.84
N ARG A 113 -8.90 1.54 4.95
CA ARG A 113 -8.05 2.06 3.86
C ARG A 113 -8.09 1.14 2.63
N HIS A 114 -7.97 -0.17 2.81
CA HIS A 114 -8.11 -1.14 1.71
C HIS A 114 -9.46 -1.02 1.00
N GLN A 115 -10.54 -0.83 1.75
CA GLN A 115 -11.89 -0.64 1.18
C GLN A 115 -11.98 0.67 0.39
N SER A 116 -11.45 1.77 0.94
CA SER A 116 -11.42 3.08 0.29
C SER A 116 -10.59 3.06 -0.99
N ASP A 117 -9.39 2.49 -0.93
CA ASP A 117 -8.52 2.30 -2.10
C ASP A 117 -9.23 1.49 -3.18
N ARG A 118 -9.91 0.40 -2.81
CA ARG A 118 -10.69 -0.42 -3.75
C ARG A 118 -11.81 0.39 -4.38
N GLN A 119 -12.54 1.19 -3.60
CA GLN A 119 -13.62 2.04 -4.09
C GLN A 119 -13.09 3.02 -5.14
N ILE A 120 -12.05 3.79 -4.82
CA ILE A 120 -11.46 4.79 -5.72
C ILE A 120 -10.92 4.13 -6.99
N ASN A 121 -10.13 3.05 -6.86
CA ASN A 121 -9.54 2.35 -8.01
C ASN A 121 -10.60 1.68 -8.93
N SER A 122 -11.79 1.39 -8.40
CA SER A 122 -12.91 0.80 -9.13
C SER A 122 -13.89 1.83 -9.73
N GLN A 123 -13.65 3.12 -9.53
CA GLN A 123 -14.47 4.16 -10.16
C GLN A 123 -14.36 4.08 -11.68
N GLN A 124 -15.46 4.40 -12.37
CA GLN A 124 -15.49 4.41 -13.83
C GLN A 124 -15.11 5.80 -14.35
N ALA A 125 -14.28 5.83 -15.38
CA ALA A 125 -13.91 7.01 -16.14
C ALA A 125 -14.20 6.78 -17.62
N ARG A 126 -14.58 7.84 -18.31
CA ARG A 126 -14.75 7.84 -19.76
C ARG A 126 -13.47 8.35 -20.40
N VAL A 127 -12.88 7.56 -21.27
CA VAL A 127 -11.65 7.89 -22.01
C VAL A 127 -11.97 7.99 -23.49
N ILE A 128 -11.40 9.00 -24.14
CA ILE A 128 -11.44 9.16 -25.59
C ILE A 128 -10.33 8.31 -26.20
N ARG A 129 -10.69 7.39 -27.09
CA ARG A 129 -9.75 6.56 -27.82
C ARG A 129 -9.75 6.91 -29.31
N LEU A 130 -8.57 6.94 -29.89
CA LEU A 130 -8.35 7.09 -31.33
C LEU A 130 -8.36 5.70 -31.97
N GLY A 131 -9.31 5.45 -32.86
CA GLY A 131 -9.48 4.15 -33.52
C GLY A 131 -10.94 3.86 -33.91
N GLY A 132 -11.16 2.80 -34.70
CA GLY A 132 -12.49 2.38 -35.13
C GLY A 132 -13.04 3.11 -36.37
N LYS A 133 -14.26 2.77 -36.78
CA LYS A 133 -14.87 3.15 -38.07
C LYS A 133 -15.04 4.67 -38.27
N TYR A 134 -15.06 5.45 -37.19
CA TYR A 134 -15.27 6.90 -37.17
C TYR A 134 -14.06 7.69 -36.64
N GLY A 135 -12.90 7.03 -36.45
CA GLY A 135 -11.65 7.68 -36.02
C GLY A 135 -11.55 7.97 -34.51
N VAL A 136 -12.66 8.23 -33.81
CA VAL A 136 -12.70 8.53 -32.37
C VAL A 136 -13.92 7.89 -31.71
N TYR A 137 -13.76 7.28 -30.53
CA TYR A 137 -14.86 6.76 -29.72
C TYR A 137 -14.61 6.93 -28.21
N LEU A 138 -15.70 6.84 -27.43
CA LEU A 138 -15.68 6.88 -25.97
C LEU A 138 -15.65 5.45 -25.43
N ASP A 139 -14.68 5.17 -24.57
CA ASP A 139 -14.56 3.91 -23.83
C ASP A 139 -14.74 4.15 -22.33
N THR A 140 -15.34 3.20 -21.64
CA THR A 140 -15.52 3.27 -20.18
C THR A 140 -14.52 2.33 -19.52
N VAL A 141 -13.56 2.90 -18.80
CA VAL A 141 -12.49 2.18 -18.12
C VAL A 141 -12.51 2.44 -16.62
N LEU A 142 -11.97 1.52 -15.84
CA LEU A 142 -11.75 1.75 -14.41
C LEU A 142 -10.62 2.75 -14.22
N TRP A 143 -10.67 3.53 -13.14
CA TRP A 143 -9.62 4.49 -12.79
C TRP A 143 -8.24 3.86 -12.78
N LYS A 144 -8.11 2.65 -12.20
CA LYS A 144 -6.84 1.91 -12.19
C LYS A 144 -6.26 1.53 -13.56
N ASN A 145 -7.09 1.53 -14.60
CA ASN A 145 -6.71 1.15 -15.97
C ASN A 145 -6.45 2.36 -16.88
N ILE A 146 -6.52 3.59 -16.34
CA ILE A 146 -6.16 4.81 -17.08
C ILE A 146 -4.64 4.88 -17.18
N HIS A 147 -4.13 5.21 -18.37
CA HIS A 147 -2.70 5.33 -18.64
C HIS A 147 -2.31 6.77 -18.95
N VAL A 148 -1.03 7.10 -18.75
CA VAL A 148 -0.48 8.41 -19.09
C VAL A 148 -0.61 8.63 -20.61
N GLY A 149 -1.19 9.78 -20.99
CA GLY A 149 -1.51 10.11 -22.38
C GLY A 149 -2.96 9.82 -22.78
N ASP A 150 -3.78 9.24 -21.91
CA ASP A 150 -5.23 9.12 -22.11
C ASP A 150 -5.95 10.46 -21.93
N ILE A 151 -6.94 10.71 -22.77
CA ILE A 151 -7.82 11.89 -22.66
C ILE A 151 -9.09 11.45 -21.92
N ILE A 152 -9.32 11.96 -20.73
CA ILE A 152 -10.50 11.67 -19.92
C ILE A 152 -11.60 12.72 -20.10
N VAL A 153 -12.85 12.27 -20.16
CA VAL A 153 -14.03 13.15 -20.18
C VAL A 153 -14.67 13.17 -18.80
N LEU A 154 -14.42 14.25 -18.08
CA LEU A 154 -15.07 14.52 -16.80
C LEU A 154 -16.51 14.98 -17.07
N LYS A 155 -17.47 14.35 -16.37
CA LYS A 155 -18.81 14.93 -16.27
C LYS A 155 -18.74 16.02 -15.20
N SER A 156 -19.23 17.22 -15.50
CA SER A 156 -19.38 18.25 -14.47
C SER A 156 -20.24 17.70 -13.34
N SER A 157 -19.73 17.72 -12.11
CA SER A 157 -20.53 17.36 -10.95
C SER A 157 -21.56 18.47 -10.71
N PRO A 158 -22.87 18.16 -10.59
CA PRO A 158 -23.85 19.14 -10.14
C PRO A 158 -23.78 19.21 -8.60
N GLU A 159 -22.72 19.79 -8.06
CA GLU A 159 -22.58 19.90 -6.60
C GLU A 159 -21.85 21.18 -6.17
N ILE A 160 -22.42 22.32 -6.58
CA ILE A 160 -22.56 23.49 -5.70
C ILE A 160 -23.98 24.03 -5.94
N ALA A 161 -24.99 23.33 -5.42
CA ALA A 161 -26.27 23.95 -5.12
C ALA A 161 -26.19 24.43 -3.66
N ALA A 162 -25.44 25.51 -3.42
CA ALA A 162 -25.53 26.24 -2.17
C ALA A 162 -26.87 26.98 -2.14
N ASN A 163 -27.63 26.82 -1.06
CA ASN A 163 -28.80 27.63 -0.71
C ASN A 163 -28.38 28.63 0.37
#